data_AF-A0A844E9G4-F1
#
_entry.id   AF-A0A844E9G4-F1
#
_cell.length_a   1.000
_cell.length_b   1.000
_cell.length_c   1.000
_cell.angle_alpha   90.00
_cell.angle_beta   90.00
_cell.angle_gamma   90.00
#
_symmetry.space_group_name_H-M   'P 1'
#
loop_
_entity.id
_entity.type
_entity.pdbx_description
1 polymer ?
#
loop_
_entity_poly.entity_id
_entity_poly.type
_entity_poly.pdbx_seq_one_letter_code
_entity_poly.pdbx_strand_id
1 'polypeptide(L)'
;VFHGLRHSSATYQLMISGGDVKAVQGTTGHATADMLVNTYAHIQQSSRVELGKKFEEGFYAKSESPSPQAVPAADESTISMTALLELLKNADPEVKAQLRLALLT
;
A
#
# COMPACT_ATOMS: atom_id res chain seq x y z
N VAL A 1 -8.33 -37.35 -30.53
CA VAL A 1 -8.86 -38.02 -29.32
C VAL A 1 -7.87 -37.86 -28.18
N PHE A 2 -7.99 -36.81 -27.34
CA PHE A 2 -7.44 -36.64 -25.96
C PHE A 2 -7.92 -35.29 -25.34
N HIS A 3 -9.08 -34.77 -25.77
CA HIS A 3 -9.51 -33.42 -25.39
C HIS A 3 -9.78 -33.27 -23.88
N GLY A 4 -10.34 -34.30 -23.25
CA GLY A 4 -10.59 -34.30 -21.80
C GLY A 4 -9.30 -34.23 -20.98
N LEU A 5 -8.26 -35.00 -21.37
CA LEU A 5 -6.97 -34.99 -20.67
C LEU A 5 -6.27 -33.63 -20.80
N ARG A 6 -6.34 -33.01 -21.99
CA ARG A 6 -5.83 -31.65 -22.20
C ARG A 6 -6.58 -30.63 -21.35
N HIS A 7 -7.90 -30.75 -21.22
CA HIS A 7 -8.68 -29.88 -20.34
C HIS A 7 -8.29 -30.04 -18.87
N SER A 8 -8.29 -31.26 -18.36
CA SER A 8 -7.96 -31.52 -16.96
C SER A 8 -6.52 -31.11 -16.64
N SER A 9 -5.57 -31.38 -17.53
CA SER A 9 -4.17 -30.95 -17.34
C SER A 9 -4.00 -29.44 -17.36
N ALA A 10 -4.70 -28.71 -18.23
CA ALA A 10 -4.68 -27.23 -18.22
C ALA A 10 -5.29 -26.68 -16.92
N THR A 11 -6.40 -27.26 -16.46
CA THR A 11 -7.01 -26.93 -15.16
C THR A 11 -6.03 -27.08 -14.00
N TYR A 12 -5.39 -28.24 -13.86
CA TYR A 12 -4.45 -28.46 -12.76
C TYR A 12 -3.20 -27.56 -12.84
N GLN A 13 -2.68 -27.33 -14.04
CA GLN A 13 -1.55 -26.43 -14.22
C GLN A 13 -1.87 -24.99 -13.81
N LEU A 14 -3.09 -24.51 -14.08
CA LEU A 14 -3.55 -23.19 -13.60
C LEU A 14 -3.69 -23.14 -12.08
N MET A 15 -4.18 -24.21 -11.46
CA MET A 15 -4.29 -24.27 -10.00
C MET A 15 -2.92 -24.29 -9.32
N ILE A 16 -2.01 -25.15 -9.79
CA ILE A 16 -0.67 -25.33 -9.18
C ILE A 16 0.20 -24.09 -9.39
N SER A 17 0.06 -23.41 -10.52
CA SER A 17 0.79 -22.16 -10.79
C SER A 17 0.25 -20.94 -10.04
N GLY A 18 -0.81 -21.09 -9.23
CA GLY A 18 -1.49 -19.96 -8.60
C GLY A 18 -2.16 -19.02 -9.61
N GLY A 19 -2.39 -19.51 -10.83
CA GLY A 19 -3.03 -18.76 -11.89
C GLY A 19 -2.10 -18.06 -12.89
N ASP A 20 -0.82 -18.44 -12.98
CA ASP A 20 0.11 -17.94 -14.01
C ASP A 20 -0.28 -18.44 -15.41
N VAL A 21 -1.15 -17.68 -16.07
CA VAL A 21 -1.67 -18.00 -17.40
C VAL A 21 -0.56 -18.08 -18.45
N LYS A 22 0.52 -17.30 -18.31
CA LYS A 22 1.62 -17.29 -19.30
C LYS A 22 2.50 -18.53 -19.16
N ALA A 23 2.81 -18.95 -17.95
CA ALA A 23 3.51 -20.21 -17.73
C ALA A 23 2.69 -21.38 -18.27
N VAL A 24 1.39 -21.42 -17.98
CA VAL A 24 0.49 -22.50 -18.45
C VAL A 24 0.27 -22.46 -19.96
N GLN A 25 0.30 -21.29 -20.60
CA GLN A 25 0.22 -21.18 -22.06
C GLN A 25 1.35 -21.96 -22.73
N GLY A 26 2.59 -21.76 -22.27
CA GLY A 26 3.77 -22.41 -22.82
C GLY A 26 3.70 -23.94 -22.65
N THR A 27 3.31 -24.41 -21.48
CA THR A 27 3.27 -25.85 -21.17
C THR A 27 2.10 -26.59 -21.85
N THR A 28 0.97 -25.91 -22.07
CA THR A 28 -0.22 -26.49 -22.74
C THR A 28 -0.24 -26.28 -24.25
N GLY A 29 0.72 -25.53 -24.78
CA GLY A 29 0.85 -25.23 -26.22
C GLY A 29 -0.32 -24.42 -26.79
N HIS A 30 -0.97 -23.58 -25.97
CA HIS A 30 -1.98 -22.65 -26.49
C HIS A 30 -1.30 -21.52 -27.26
N ALA A 31 -1.80 -21.20 -28.46
CA ALA A 31 -1.23 -20.13 -29.29
C ALA A 31 -1.35 -18.75 -28.61
N THR A 32 -2.37 -18.54 -27.78
CA THR A 32 -2.59 -17.31 -27.01
C THR A 32 -3.05 -17.63 -25.59
N ALA A 33 -2.68 -16.74 -24.66
CA ALA A 33 -3.15 -16.80 -23.28
C ALA A 33 -4.68 -16.59 -23.16
N ASP A 34 -5.28 -15.81 -24.07
CA ASP A 34 -6.73 -15.58 -24.09
C ASP A 34 -7.55 -16.86 -24.17
N MET A 35 -7.07 -17.88 -24.90
CA MET A 35 -7.76 -19.17 -24.96
C MET A 35 -7.84 -19.86 -23.59
N LEU A 36 -6.79 -19.72 -22.77
CA LEU A 36 -6.80 -20.24 -21.41
C LEU A 36 -7.73 -19.44 -20.50
N VAL A 37 -7.66 -18.10 -20.55
CA VAL A 37 -8.54 -17.25 -19.72
C VAL A 37 -10.00 -17.49 -20.07
N ASN A 38 -10.36 -17.49 -21.36
CA ASN A 38 -11.73 -17.68 -21.81
C ASN A 38 -12.32 -19.05 -21.40
N THR A 39 -11.48 -20.07 -21.31
CA THR A 39 -11.93 -21.44 -21.02
C THR A 39 -11.89 -21.76 -19.52
N TYR A 40 -10.89 -21.25 -18.79
CA TYR A 40 -10.55 -21.72 -17.44
C TYR A 40 -10.60 -20.63 -16.37
N ALA A 41 -10.87 -19.36 -16.69
CA ALA A 41 -10.86 -18.28 -15.69
C ALA A 41 -11.83 -18.49 -14.51
N HIS A 42 -12.87 -19.31 -14.68
CA HIS A 42 -13.78 -19.68 -13.61
C HIS A 42 -13.09 -20.40 -12.44
N ILE A 43 -12.00 -21.14 -12.71
CA ILE A 43 -11.21 -21.85 -11.68
C ILE A 43 -10.56 -20.89 -10.70
N GLN A 44 -10.22 -19.68 -11.13
CA GLN A 44 -9.57 -18.67 -10.28
C GLN A 44 -10.57 -17.78 -9.52
N GLN A 45 -11.88 -18.03 -9.63
CA GLN A 45 -12.90 -17.14 -9.05
C GLN A 45 -12.74 -16.97 -7.54
N SER A 46 -12.57 -18.07 -6.79
CA SER A 46 -12.41 -17.99 -5.32
C SER A 46 -11.17 -17.20 -4.93
N SER A 47 -10.04 -17.45 -5.59
CA SER A 47 -8.80 -16.70 -5.36
C SER A 47 -8.95 -15.21 -5.65
N ARG A 48 -9.70 -14.83 -6.71
CA ARG A 48 -9.99 -13.42 -7.01
C ARG A 48 -10.84 -12.76 -5.91
N VAL A 49 -11.86 -13.46 -5.41
CA VAL A 49 -12.72 -12.95 -4.33
C VAL A 49 -11.90 -12.75 -3.04
N GLU A 50 -11.10 -13.74 -2.66
CA GLU A 50 -10.25 -13.65 -1.47
C GLU A 50 -9.21 -12.54 -1.59
N LEU A 51 -8.60 -12.37 -2.76
CA LEU A 51 -7.65 -11.28 -3.01
C LEU A 51 -8.33 -9.91 -2.93
N GLY A 52 -9.55 -9.78 -3.47
CA GLY A 52 -10.33 -8.55 -3.34
C GLY A 52 -10.60 -8.17 -1.89
N LYS A 53 -10.95 -9.16 -1.05
CA LYS A 53 -11.13 -8.93 0.39
C LYS A 53 -9.83 -8.51 1.08
N LYS A 54 -8.71 -9.17 0.77
CA LYS A 54 -7.39 -8.77 1.32
C LYS A 54 -6.98 -7.36 0.90
N PHE A 55 -7.32 -6.96 -0.33
CA PHE A 55 -7.04 -5.61 -0.81
C PHE A 55 -7.92 -4.58 -0.10
N GLU A 56 -9.21 -4.88 0.08
CA GLU A 56 -10.10 -4.04 0.89
C GLU A 56 -9.54 -3.85 2.30
N GLU A 57 -9.17 -4.93 2.97
CA GLU A 57 -8.63 -4.89 4.35
C GLU A 57 -7.25 -4.24 4.46
N GLY A 58 -6.39 -4.39 3.45
CA GLY A 58 -5.00 -3.94 3.52
C GLY A 58 -4.75 -2.56 2.91
N PHE A 59 -5.56 -2.14 1.94
CA PHE A 59 -5.37 -0.91 1.19
C PHE A 59 -6.46 0.13 1.48
N TYR A 60 -7.72 -0.30 1.60
CA TYR A 60 -8.86 0.61 1.77
C TYR A 60 -9.37 0.71 3.21
N ALA A 61 -9.11 -0.28 4.06
CA ALA A 61 -9.43 -0.18 5.47
C ALA A 61 -8.70 1.03 6.03
N LYS A 62 -9.48 1.97 6.57
CA LYS A 62 -8.97 3.21 7.14
C LYS A 62 -7.98 2.84 8.25
N SER A 63 -6.69 2.98 7.96
CA SER A 63 -5.64 2.77 8.95
C SER A 63 -5.85 3.81 10.05
N GLU A 64 -6.13 3.36 11.28
CA GLU A 64 -5.99 4.20 12.47
C GLU A 64 -4.52 4.58 12.71
N SER A 65 -3.61 4.00 11.94
CA SER A 65 -2.18 4.34 11.88
C SER A 65 -1.93 5.48 10.87
N PRO A 66 -1.09 6.47 11.22
CA PRO A 66 -0.76 7.57 10.32
C PRO A 66 -0.06 7.05 9.06
N SER A 67 -0.43 7.64 7.91
CA SER A 67 0.08 7.28 6.59
C SER A 67 1.62 7.31 6.55
N PRO A 68 2.30 6.29 5.97
CA PRO A 68 3.76 6.28 5.80
C PRO A 68 4.31 7.39 4.89
N GLN A 69 3.44 8.14 4.20
CA GLN A 69 3.81 9.30 3.39
C GLN A 69 3.82 10.63 4.17
N ALA A 70 3.68 10.60 5.49
CA ALA A 70 4.23 11.69 6.28
C ALA A 70 5.75 11.65 6.10
N VAL A 71 6.25 12.38 5.09
CA VAL A 71 7.56 13.00 5.23
C VAL A 71 7.57 13.60 6.63
N PRO A 72 8.51 13.26 7.51
CA PRO A 72 8.73 14.11 8.66
C PRO A 72 9.13 15.44 8.03
N ALA A 73 8.17 16.37 7.94
CA ALA A 73 8.49 17.78 7.76
C ALA A 73 9.45 18.04 8.91
N ALA A 74 10.73 18.16 8.57
CA ALA A 74 11.82 18.30 9.51
C ALA A 74 11.41 19.36 10.52
N ASP A 75 11.27 18.95 11.78
CA ASP A 75 11.19 19.78 12.98
C ASP A 75 10.97 21.26 12.70
N GLU A 76 9.74 21.62 12.31
CA GLU A 76 9.31 22.98 12.58
C GLU A 76 9.09 23.02 14.08
N SER A 77 10.04 23.67 14.75
CA SER A 77 10.17 23.81 16.19
C SER A 77 8.91 24.49 16.72
N THR A 78 7.87 23.68 16.91
CA THR A 78 6.59 24.10 17.45
C THR A 78 6.77 24.18 18.96
N ILE A 79 7.59 25.13 19.39
CA ILE A 79 7.66 25.52 20.79
C ILE A 79 6.30 26.11 21.09
N SER A 80 5.51 25.41 21.90
CA SER A 80 4.22 25.91 22.37
C SER A 80 4.39 27.32 22.95
N MET A 81 3.47 28.24 22.64
CA MET A 81 3.48 29.62 23.14
C MET A 81 3.65 29.67 24.67
N THR A 82 3.11 28.69 25.39
CA THR A 82 3.26 28.54 26.84
C THR A 82 4.69 28.19 27.26
N ALA A 83 5.35 27.26 26.56
CA ALA A 83 6.74 26.89 26.82
C ALA A 83 7.70 28.06 26.55
N LEU A 84 7.38 28.86 25.52
CA LEU A 84 8.14 30.06 25.19
C LEU A 84 8.04 31.12 26.31
N LEU A 85 6.86 31.31 26.89
CA LEU A 85 6.65 32.21 28.05
C LEU A 85 7.36 31.73 29.31
N GLU A 86 7.43 30.41 29.55
CA GLU A 86 8.13 29.83 30.70
C GLU A 86 9.66 29.96 30.59
N LEU A 87 10.21 29.69 29.40
CA LEU A 87 11.61 29.97 29.09
C LEU A 87 11.94 31.44 29.27
N LEU A 88 11.05 32.31 28.76
CA LEU A 88 11.24 33.75 28.90
C LEU A 88 11.18 34.18 30.37
N LYS A 89 10.35 33.59 31.22
CA LYS A 89 10.30 33.94 32.65
C LYS A 89 11.66 33.76 33.35
N ASN A 90 12.38 32.69 33.00
CA ASN A 90 13.68 32.33 33.58
C ASN A 90 14.89 32.92 32.83
N ALA A 91 14.68 33.53 31.65
CA ALA A 91 15.75 34.11 30.85
C ALA A 91 16.32 35.42 31.45
N ASP A 92 17.59 35.67 31.13
CA ASP A 92 18.33 36.88 31.49
C ASP A 92 17.59 38.16 31.06
N PRO A 93 17.64 39.24 31.86
CA PRO A 93 16.94 40.50 31.56
C PRO A 93 17.34 41.11 30.21
N GLU A 94 18.55 40.86 29.73
CA GLU A 94 19.04 41.34 28.44
C GLU A 94 18.28 40.69 27.26
N VAL A 95 18.03 39.38 27.33
CA VAL A 95 17.29 38.63 26.29
C VAL A 95 15.83 39.08 26.24
N LYS A 96 15.23 39.37 27.41
CA LYS A 96 13.87 39.95 27.51
C LYS A 96 13.80 41.34 26.86
N ALA A 97 14.84 42.16 27.05
CA ALA A 97 14.89 43.51 26.50
C ALA A 97 15.05 43.50 24.98
N GLN A 98 15.90 42.62 24.44
CA GLN A 98 16.07 42.46 22.99
C GLN A 98 14.79 41.97 22.31
N LEU A 99 14.06 41.02 22.91
CA LEU A 99 12.79 40.55 22.37
C LEU A 99 11.74 41.67 22.38
N ARG A 100 11.66 42.49 23.44
CA ARG A 100 10.76 43.65 23.47
C ARG A 100 11.08 44.68 22.39
N LEU A 101 12.35 44.93 22.12
CA LEU A 101 12.77 45.85 21.06
C LEU A 101 12.39 45.32 19.67
N ALA A 102 12.62 44.03 19.44
CA ALA A 102 12.28 43.37 18.18
C ALA A 102 10.77 43.33 17.89
N LEU A 103 9.93 43.31 18.94
CA LEU A 103 8.47 43.33 18.81
C LEU A 103 7.86 44.74 18.68
N LEU A 104 8.64 45.80 18.92
CA LEU A 104 8.20 47.20 18.82
C LEU A 104 8.56 47.85 17.47
N THR A 105 9.24 47.14 16.58
CA THR A 105 9.64 47.59 15.24
C THR A 105 8.78 46.90 14.19
#